data_AF-A0A934B652-F1
#
_entry.id   AF-A0A934B652-F1
#
_cell.length_a   1.000
_cell.length_b   1.000
_cell.length_c   1.000
_cell.angle_alpha   90.00
_cell.angle_beta   90.00
_cell.angle_gamma   90.00
#
_symmetry.space_group_name_H-M   'P 1'
#
loop_
_entity.id
_entity.type
_entity.pdbx_description
1 polymer ?
#
loop_
_entity_poly.entity_id
_entity_poly.type
_entity_poly.pdbx_seq_one_letter_code
_entity_poly.pdbx_strand_id
1 'polypeptide(L)' 'MIEVKVPISSDYIIEAVKKMKKHERESFIEDLLAITSPDYMQSVKEARADYKSGRTKSHKEIFGE' A
#
# COMPACT_ATOMS: atom_id res chain seq x y z
N MET A 1 22.31 12.35 -8.25
CA MET A 1 20.98 12.39 -7.61
C MET A 1 20.95 13.62 -6.72
N ILE A 2 19.97 14.51 -6.88
CA ILE A 2 19.81 15.68 -6.00
C ILE A 2 19.08 15.19 -4.75
N GLU A 3 19.75 15.24 -3.62
CA GLU A 3 19.17 14.86 -2.32
C GLU A 3 18.56 16.13 -1.70
N VAL A 4 17.23 16.23 -1.72
CA VAL A 4 16.51 17.35 -1.08
C VAL A 4 16.20 16.95 0.36
N LYS A 5 16.93 17.52 1.33
CA LYS A 5 16.61 17.36 2.74
C LYS A 5 15.45 18.29 3.11
N VAL A 6 14.24 17.73 3.16
CA VAL A 6 13.07 18.46 3.68
C VAL A 6 13.02 18.25 5.19
N PRO A 7 13.20 19.29 6.01
CA PRO A 7 13.07 19.17 7.46
C PRO A 7 11.58 19.03 7.82
N ILE A 8 11.09 17.78 7.90
CA ILE A 8 9.72 17.48 8.34
C ILE A 8 9.80 16.89 9.75
N SER A 9 9.19 17.56 10.73
CA SER A 9 9.06 17.01 12.08
C SER A 9 7.94 15.98 12.15
N SER A 10 8.06 15.02 13.07
CA SER A 10 6.99 14.05 13.34
C SER A 10 5.69 14.74 13.76
N ASP A 11 5.77 15.84 14.52
CA ASP A 11 4.60 16.63 14.93
C ASP A 11 3.84 17.20 13.73
N TYR A 12 4.56 17.70 12.72
CA TYR A 12 3.94 18.21 11.50
C TYR A 12 3.19 17.12 10.73
N ILE A 13 3.76 15.91 10.68
CA ILE A 13 3.12 14.74 10.04
C ILE A 13 1.86 14.34 10.81
N ILE A 14 1.94 14.27 12.14
CA ILE A 14 0.79 13.92 12.99
C ILE A 14 -0.35 14.92 12.78
N GLU A 15 -0.06 16.21 12.75
CA GLU A 15 -1.07 17.24 12.52
C GLU A 15 -1.66 17.19 11.10
N ALA A 16 -0.85 16.83 10.09
CA ALA A 16 -1.36 16.60 8.73
C ALA A 16 -2.35 15.41 8.69
N VAL A 17 -1.99 14.29 9.32
CA VAL A 17 -2.86 13.09 9.38
C VAL A 17 -4.15 13.37 10.15
N LYS A 18 -4.09 14.16 11.24
CA LYS A 18 -5.29 14.59 11.99
C LYS A 18 -6.24 15.48 11.19
N LYS A 19 -5.74 16.22 10.19
CA LYS A 19 -6.56 17.07 9.32
C LYS A 19 -7.20 16.32 8.15
N MET A 20 -6.77 15.10 7.87
CA MET A 20 -7.37 14.25 6.84
C MET A 20 -8.82 13.89 7.19
N LYS A 21 -9.65 13.69 6.15
CA LYS A 21 -10.97 13.10 6.33
C LYS A 21 -10.83 11.68 6.89
N LYS A 22 -11.88 11.20 7.54
CA LYS A 22 -11.88 9.88 8.20
C LYS A 22 -11.41 8.75 7.28
N HIS A 23 -12.00 8.63 6.09
CA HIS A 23 -11.66 7.57 5.14
C HIS A 23 -10.22 7.66 4.61
N GLU A 24 -9.71 8.88 4.39
CA GLU A 24 -8.32 9.10 3.95
C GLU A 24 -7.34 8.65 5.05
N ARG A 25 -7.67 8.96 6.31
CA ARG A 25 -6.88 8.55 7.46
C ARG A 25 -6.90 7.03 7.67
N GLU A 26 -8.07 6.41 7.53
CA GLU A 26 -8.21 4.95 7.63
C GLU A 26 -7.36 4.25 6.56
N SER A 27 -7.49 4.65 5.30
CA SER A 27 -6.66 4.14 4.20
C SER A 27 -5.17 4.34 4.46
N PHE A 28 -4.76 5.52 4.95
CA PHE A 28 -3.35 5.79 5.27
C PHE A 28 -2.81 4.86 6.37
N ILE A 29 -3.59 4.62 7.43
CA ILE A 29 -3.19 3.73 8.52
C ILE A 29 -3.14 2.28 8.05
N GLU A 30 -4.09 1.84 7.22
CA GLU A 30 -4.06 0.50 6.61
C GLU A 30 -2.80 0.29 5.78
N ASP A 31 -2.43 1.25 4.93
CA ASP A 31 -1.19 1.22 4.15
C ASP A 31 0.05 1.20 5.05
N LEU A 32 0.04 1.98 6.14
CA LEU A 32 1.13 2.02 7.11
C LEU A 32 1.29 0.69 7.85
N LEU A 33 0.19 0.02 8.19
CA LEU A 33 0.23 -1.31 8.80
C LEU A 33 0.73 -2.35 7.79
N ALA A 34 0.22 -2.29 6.55
CA ALA A 34 0.62 -3.18 5.47
C ALA A 34 2.13 -3.15 5.20
N ILE A 35 2.75 -1.97 5.16
CA ILE A 35 4.20 -1.84 4.90
C ILE A 35 5.05 -2.40 6.05
N THR A 36 4.52 -2.44 7.27
CA THR A 36 5.23 -3.04 8.43
C THR A 36 5.19 -4.56 8.45
N SER A 37 4.37 -5.20 7.60
CA SER A 37 4.26 -6.64 7.49
C SER A 37 5.11 -7.17 6.32
N PRO A 38 6.24 -7.86 6.59
CA PRO A 38 7.09 -8.42 5.53
C PRO A 38 6.33 -9.43 4.67
N ASP A 39 5.50 -10.28 5.29
CA ASP A 39 4.72 -11.32 4.60
C ASP A 39 3.67 -10.71 3.68
N TYR A 40 2.98 -9.65 4.14
CA TYR A 40 2.04 -8.92 3.30
C TYR A 40 2.76 -8.31 2.10
N MET A 41 3.88 -7.62 2.33
CA MET A 41 4.66 -7.03 1.25
C MET A 41 5.21 -8.07 0.27
N GLN A 42 5.58 -9.25 0.75
CA GLN A 42 6.01 -10.36 -0.10
C GLN A 42 4.86 -10.86 -0.99
N SER A 43 3.67 -11.08 -0.42
CA SER A 43 2.50 -11.49 -1.20
C SER A 43 2.11 -10.47 -2.28
N VAL A 44 2.22 -9.16 -2.00
CA VAL A 44 1.98 -8.10 -2.99
C VAL A 44 3.00 -8.17 -4.14
N LYS A 45 4.28 -8.45 -3.84
CA LYS A 45 5.32 -8.60 -4.87
C LYS A 45 5.04 -9.82 -5.76
N GLU A 46 4.66 -10.94 -5.16
CA GLU A 46 4.31 -12.17 -5.88
C GLU A 46 3.10 -11.96 -6.78
N ALA A 47 2.00 -11.43 -6.26
CA ALA A 47 0.81 -11.14 -7.05
C ALA A 47 1.10 -10.23 -8.26
N ARG A 48 1.95 -9.20 -8.07
CA ARG A 48 2.38 -8.32 -9.17
C ARG A 48 3.26 -9.04 -10.20
N ALA A 49 4.13 -9.94 -9.75
CA ALA A 49 4.95 -10.76 -10.65
C ALA A 49 4.09 -11.73 -11.46
N ASP A 50 3.11 -12.37 -10.81
CA ASP A 50 2.16 -13.29 -11.42
C ASP A 50 1.36 -12.60 -12.52
N TYR A 51 0.78 -11.44 -12.20
CA TYR A 51 0.07 -10.62 -13.18
C TYR A 51 0.96 -10.25 -14.38
N LYS A 52 2.18 -9.75 -14.13
CA LYS A 52 3.13 -9.40 -15.20
C LYS A 52 3.54 -10.60 -16.06
N SER A 53 3.62 -11.80 -15.46
CA SER A 53 3.93 -13.05 -16.15
C SER A 53 2.72 -13.67 -16.87
N GLY A 54 1.55 -13.02 -16.83
CA GLY A 54 0.33 -13.55 -17.44
C GLY A 54 -0.28 -14.73 -16.69
N ARG A 55 0.16 -15.01 -15.45
CA ARG A 55 -0.43 -16.02 -14.56
C ARG A 55 -1.73 -15.50 -13.95
N THR A 56 -2.67 -15.14 -14.80
CA THR A 56 -4.00 -14.67 -14.42
C THR A 56 -5.03 -15.77 -14.58
N LYS A 57 -6.11 -15.69 -13.82
CA LYS A 57 -7.26 -16.58 -13.92
C LYS A 57 -8.51 -15.76 -14.16
N SER A 58 -9.36 -16.21 -15.08
CA SER A 58 -10.67 -15.63 -15.33
C SER A 58 -11.65 -16.02 -14.22
N HIS A 59 -12.72 -15.24 -14.07
CA HIS A 59 -13.79 -15.53 -13.12
C HIS A 59 -14.36 -16.93 -13.34
N LYS A 60 -14.65 -17.30 -14.60
CA LYS A 60 -15.12 -18.64 -14.97
C LYS A 60 -14.13 -19.76 -14.61
N GLU A 61 -12.82 -19.55 -14.77
CA GLU A 61 -11.82 -20.55 -14.37
C GLU A 61 -11.77 -20.80 -12.86
N ILE A 62 -12.10 -19.79 -12.05
CA ILE A 62 -12.07 -19.90 -10.59
C ILE A 62 -13.42 -20.34 -10.01
N PHE A 63 -14.52 -19.79 -10.53
CA PHE A 63 -15.85 -19.87 -9.93
C PHE A 63 -16.87 -20.64 -10.79
N GLY A 64 -16.60 -20.85 -12.08
CA GLY A 64 -17.43 -21.70 -12.95
C GLY A 64 -18.68 -21.07 -13.56
N GLU A 65 -19.00 -19.82 -13.23
CA GLU A 65 -20.16 -19.05 -13.74
C GLU A 65 -19.77 -17.81 -14.58
#